data_AF-J0WN41-F1
#
_entry.id   AF-J0WN41-F1
#
_cell.length_a   1.000
_cell.length_b   1.000
_cell.length_c   1.000
_cell.angle_alpha   90.00
_cell.angle_beta   90.00
_cell.angle_gamma   90.00
#
_symmetry.space_group_name_H-M   'P 1'
#
loop_
_entity.id
_entity.type
_entity.pdbx_description
1 polymer ?
#
loop_
_entity_poly.entity_id
_entity_poly.type
_entity_poly.pdbx_seq_one_letter_code
_entity_poly.pdbx_strand_id
1 'polypeptide(L)'
;MQADEAPGLLPLPRQTVSPFNSGQYIYSSDPGVNLTDPLIGSPGQIKSRRLQKSAKKRLDTIARQNKEEEALLLALVEEEEAKEAARVERIRRSRLEKSLRGVRDLWESGISLGTFLTCILDPETKDDGDFKARRFREIFSDRSAIDQILGFWTTASKTPKQVRDHVDAWMVSHVSRLANREATKITKDGWMRTPTQVTKQGVLAFRLDSLQPRFAAAAPVMYQVVLSFATARRQAKSGSEKLRQRKGMVLTQAISSLLREHSRDNSLVATQNGLYLYAAGAKRQTIAVLSHAGWCCSYPRLVSKSKYPSKKGANKGQAASPNLANTQKDHRPESKESYRRSQHQQDAQTLAASRRYSSTYDNINFTDSIAERTIGRKARS
;
A
#
# COMPACT_ATOMS: atom_id res chain seq x y z
N MET A 1 -9.77 -24.53 55.07
CA MET A 1 -9.75 -23.06 55.16
C MET A 1 -9.51 -22.58 53.74
N GLN A 2 -10.60 -22.32 53.01
CA GLN A 2 -11.11 -20.97 52.69
C GLN A 2 -10.11 -20.23 51.76
N ALA A 3 -10.43 -19.78 50.55
CA ALA A 3 -11.73 -19.50 49.95
C ALA A 3 -11.67 -19.60 48.41
N ASP A 4 -12.82 -19.96 47.83
CA ASP A 4 -13.20 -19.76 46.43
C ASP A 4 -13.21 -18.27 46.07
N GLU A 5 -12.54 -17.89 44.98
CA GLU A 5 -12.82 -16.62 44.29
C GLU A 5 -13.23 -16.91 42.84
N ALA A 6 -14.52 -16.70 42.59
CA ALA A 6 -15.16 -16.81 41.29
C ALA A 6 -14.76 -15.65 40.35
N PRO A 7 -14.55 -15.88 39.05
CA PRO A 7 -14.34 -14.79 38.10
C PRO A 7 -15.66 -14.09 37.75
N GLY A 8 -15.65 -12.76 37.97
CA GLY A 8 -16.77 -11.85 37.77
C GLY A 8 -17.36 -11.89 36.36
N LEU A 9 -18.66 -12.17 36.32
CA LEU A 9 -19.54 -11.92 35.18
C LEU A 9 -19.59 -10.41 34.87
N LEU A 10 -19.18 -10.06 33.65
CA LEU A 10 -19.41 -8.74 33.08
C LEU A 10 -20.93 -8.50 32.93
N PRO A 11 -21.47 -7.36 33.38
CA PRO A 11 -22.87 -7.05 33.21
C PRO A 11 -23.17 -6.76 31.73
N LEU A 12 -24.16 -7.46 31.18
CA LEU A 12 -24.77 -7.14 29.90
C LEU A 12 -25.31 -5.69 29.93
N PRO A 13 -25.28 -4.96 28.81
CA PRO A 13 -25.90 -3.64 28.74
C PRO A 13 -27.40 -3.77 29.02
N ARG A 14 -27.83 -3.15 30.13
CA ARG A 14 -29.25 -2.91 30.44
C ARG A 14 -29.86 -2.21 29.24
N GLN A 15 -30.74 -2.90 28.51
CA GLN A 15 -31.76 -2.25 27.72
C GLN A 15 -32.60 -1.41 28.68
N THR A 16 -32.43 -0.10 28.63
CA THR A 16 -33.36 0.85 29.24
C THR A 16 -34.66 0.75 28.47
N VAL A 17 -35.54 -0.13 28.95
CA VAL A 17 -36.96 -0.11 28.60
C VAL A 17 -37.50 1.19 29.16
N SER A 18 -37.78 2.15 28.29
CA SER A 18 -38.47 3.39 28.64
C SER A 18 -39.89 3.04 29.11
N PRO A 19 -40.29 3.37 30.35
CA PRO A 19 -41.67 3.30 30.76
C PRO A 19 -42.31 4.66 30.48
N PHE A 20 -42.48 5.01 29.20
CA PHE A 20 -43.38 6.10 28.86
C PHE A 20 -44.80 5.54 28.72
N ASN A 21 -45.42 5.50 29.89
CA ASN A 21 -46.85 5.58 30.07
C ASN A 21 -47.32 6.92 29.45
N SER A 22 -47.76 6.88 28.20
CA SER A 22 -48.56 7.94 27.59
C SER A 22 -49.89 7.32 27.20
N GLY A 23 -50.95 7.82 27.83
CA GLY A 23 -52.29 7.26 27.81
C GLY A 23 -52.78 6.87 26.42
N GLN A 24 -53.58 5.81 26.42
CA GLN A 24 -54.52 5.51 25.35
C GLN A 24 -55.47 6.70 25.17
N TYR A 25 -55.04 7.70 24.41
CA TYR A 25 -55.98 8.51 23.65
C TYR A 25 -56.47 7.61 22.53
N ILE A 26 -57.70 7.11 22.70
CA ILE A 26 -58.54 6.71 21.59
C ILE A 26 -58.72 7.98 20.75
N TYR A 27 -57.78 8.23 19.84
CA TYR A 27 -58.03 9.11 18.70
C TYR A 27 -59.01 8.37 17.81
N SER A 28 -60.29 8.46 18.18
CA SER A 28 -61.39 8.45 17.23
C SER A 28 -61.25 9.71 16.38
N SER A 29 -60.23 9.74 15.54
CA SER A 29 -60.19 10.64 14.39
C SER A 29 -61.04 9.99 13.31
N ASP A 30 -62.35 9.93 13.57
CA ASP A 30 -63.31 10.03 12.50
C ASP A 30 -63.07 11.42 11.89
N PRO A 31 -62.56 11.54 10.64
CA PRO A 31 -62.32 12.84 10.05
C PRO A 31 -63.66 13.55 10.05
N GLY A 32 -63.77 14.58 10.90
CA GLY A 32 -65.00 15.30 11.15
C GLY A 32 -65.75 15.53 9.85
N VAL A 33 -67.07 15.31 9.90
CA VAL A 33 -67.99 15.69 8.84
C VAL A 33 -67.78 17.17 8.59
N ASN A 34 -66.88 17.49 7.64
CA ASN A 34 -66.71 18.82 7.13
C ASN A 34 -68.07 19.15 6.54
N LEU A 35 -68.83 20.02 7.24
CA LEU A 35 -70.06 20.59 6.74
C LEU A 35 -69.71 21.25 5.41
N THR A 36 -69.97 20.54 4.33
CA THR A 36 -69.75 21.07 3.00
C THR A 36 -70.60 22.30 2.86
N ASP A 37 -69.99 23.40 2.41
CA ASP A 37 -70.65 24.67 2.16
C ASP A 37 -72.02 24.48 1.49
N PRO A 38 -73.04 25.26 1.91
CA PRO A 38 -74.37 25.19 1.31
C PRO A 38 -74.22 25.37 -0.21
N LEU A 39 -74.78 24.41 -0.96
CA LEU A 39 -74.76 24.40 -2.41
C LEU A 39 -75.68 25.52 -2.91
N ILE A 40 -75.15 26.74 -3.01
CA ILE A 40 -75.84 27.89 -3.62
C ILE A 40 -75.74 27.73 -5.14
N GLY A 41 -76.89 27.60 -5.81
CA GLY A 41 -77.00 27.44 -7.27
C GLY A 41 -78.41 27.02 -7.68
N SER A 42 -78.71 27.11 -8.98
CA SER A 42 -79.99 26.65 -9.54
C SER A 42 -80.18 25.13 -9.28
N PRO A 43 -81.42 24.62 -9.11
CA PRO A 43 -81.68 23.20 -8.84
C PRO A 43 -80.94 22.21 -9.76
N GLY A 44 -80.72 22.58 -11.03
CA GLY A 44 -79.91 21.80 -11.97
C GLY A 44 -78.41 21.75 -11.63
N GLN A 45 -77.84 22.84 -11.15
CA GLN A 45 -76.43 22.96 -10.74
C GLN A 45 -76.15 22.22 -9.41
N ILE A 46 -77.13 22.17 -8.50
CA ILE A 46 -77.03 21.38 -7.26
C ILE A 46 -76.99 19.89 -7.58
N LYS A 47 -77.85 19.42 -8.51
CA LYS A 47 -77.88 18.02 -8.94
C LYS A 47 -76.58 17.61 -9.63
N SER A 48 -76.03 18.44 -10.52
CA SER A 48 -74.76 18.15 -11.20
C SER A 48 -73.57 18.11 -10.23
N ARG A 49 -73.48 19.04 -9.26
CA ARG A 49 -72.45 19.02 -8.21
C ARG A 49 -72.56 17.81 -7.28
N ARG A 50 -73.77 17.36 -6.95
CA ARG A 50 -73.98 16.12 -6.17
C ARG A 50 -73.51 14.89 -6.94
N LEU A 51 -73.82 14.82 -8.24
CA LEU A 51 -73.33 13.75 -9.11
C LEU A 51 -71.80 13.75 -9.20
N GLN A 52 -71.18 14.91 -9.41
CA GLN A 52 -69.71 15.03 -9.42
C GLN A 52 -69.06 14.65 -8.07
N LYS A 53 -69.61 15.10 -6.95
CA LYS A 53 -69.12 14.70 -5.61
C LYS A 53 -69.26 13.20 -5.37
N SER A 54 -70.38 12.59 -5.79
CA SER A 54 -70.58 11.14 -5.67
C SER A 54 -69.64 10.34 -6.58
N ALA A 55 -69.40 10.82 -7.81
CA ALA A 55 -68.45 10.21 -8.74
C ALA A 55 -67.01 10.29 -8.20
N LYS A 56 -66.61 11.44 -7.65
CA LYS A 56 -65.29 11.62 -7.02
C LYS A 56 -65.11 10.69 -5.82
N LYS A 57 -66.11 10.60 -4.92
CA LYS A 57 -66.07 9.66 -3.79
C LYS A 57 -65.94 8.21 -4.24
N ARG A 58 -66.65 7.80 -5.29
CA ARG A 58 -66.53 6.45 -5.86
C ARG A 58 -65.14 6.19 -6.44
N LEU A 59 -64.56 7.15 -7.16
CA LEU A 59 -63.19 7.05 -7.66
C LEU A 59 -62.16 6.96 -6.52
N ASP A 60 -62.33 7.74 -5.45
CA ASP A 60 -61.44 7.69 -4.29
C ASP A 60 -61.55 6.35 -3.54
N THR A 61 -62.76 5.78 -3.43
CA THR A 61 -62.97 4.43 -2.86
C THR A 61 -62.29 3.36 -3.72
N ILE A 62 -62.45 3.42 -5.05
CA ILE A 62 -61.82 2.47 -5.98
C ILE A 62 -60.29 2.61 -5.92
N ALA A 63 -59.75 3.83 -5.88
CA ALA A 63 -58.31 4.04 -5.78
C ALA A 63 -57.72 3.50 -4.47
N ARG A 64 -58.47 3.62 -3.36
CA ARG A 64 -58.07 3.04 -2.08
C ARG A 64 -58.10 1.51 -2.11
N GLN A 65 -59.15 0.92 -2.67
CA GLN A 65 -59.26 -0.53 -2.85
C GLN A 65 -58.13 -1.07 -3.72
N ASN A 66 -57.86 -0.43 -4.87
CA ASN A 66 -56.75 -0.81 -5.75
C ASN A 66 -55.40 -0.71 -5.03
N LYS A 67 -55.16 0.33 -4.22
CA LYS A 67 -53.91 0.47 -3.47
C LYS A 67 -53.75 -0.58 -2.37
N GLU A 68 -54.85 -0.94 -1.69
CA GLU A 68 -54.86 -2.01 -0.70
C GLU A 68 -54.62 -3.37 -1.37
N GLU A 69 -55.23 -3.63 -2.53
CA GLU A 69 -54.98 -4.81 -3.35
C GLU A 69 -53.53 -4.89 -3.85
N GLU A 70 -52.97 -3.79 -4.36
CA GLU A 70 -51.56 -3.72 -4.78
C GLU A 70 -50.59 -3.98 -3.63
N ALA A 71 -50.87 -3.45 -2.43
CA ALA A 71 -50.05 -3.69 -1.25
C ALA A 71 -50.10 -5.15 -0.79
N LEU A 72 -51.27 -5.78 -0.86
CA LEU A 72 -51.42 -7.21 -0.55
C LEU A 72 -50.68 -8.09 -1.56
N LEU A 73 -50.77 -7.76 -2.85
CA LEU A 73 -50.03 -8.46 -3.89
C LEU A 73 -48.52 -8.34 -3.69
N LEU A 74 -48.03 -7.16 -3.34
CA LEU A 74 -46.61 -6.95 -3.06
C LEU A 74 -46.13 -7.75 -1.84
N ALA A 75 -46.93 -7.78 -0.76
CA ALA A 75 -46.61 -8.58 0.42
C ALA A 75 -46.57 -10.09 0.13
N LEU A 76 -47.48 -10.59 -0.74
CA LEU A 76 -47.48 -11.98 -1.17
C LEU A 76 -46.22 -12.32 -1.99
N VAL A 77 -45.82 -11.44 -2.91
CA VAL A 77 -44.59 -11.62 -3.69
C VAL A 77 -43.35 -11.64 -2.77
N GLU A 78 -43.26 -10.72 -1.81
CA GLU A 78 -42.15 -10.71 -0.84
C GLU A 78 -42.12 -11.98 0.02
N GLU A 79 -43.28 -12.51 0.42
CA GLU A 79 -43.37 -13.76 1.18
C GLU A 79 -42.96 -14.98 0.35
N GLU A 80 -43.37 -15.04 -0.92
CA GLU A 80 -42.95 -16.10 -1.86
C GLU A 80 -41.45 -16.03 -2.12
N GLU A 81 -40.89 -14.85 -2.40
CA GLU A 81 -39.43 -14.67 -2.58
C GLU A 81 -38.64 -15.09 -1.33
N ALA A 82 -39.14 -14.75 -0.13
CA ALA A 82 -38.53 -15.17 1.12
C ALA A 82 -38.58 -16.69 1.33
N LYS A 83 -39.69 -17.35 0.97
CA LYS A 83 -39.83 -18.82 1.01
C LYS A 83 -38.90 -19.50 0.01
N GLU A 84 -38.79 -18.97 -1.20
CA GLU A 84 -37.90 -19.48 -2.25
C GLU A 84 -36.44 -19.36 -1.80
N ALA A 85 -36.03 -18.20 -1.28
CA ALA A 85 -34.69 -17.97 -0.73
C ALA A 85 -34.38 -18.92 0.44
N ALA A 86 -35.33 -19.12 1.35
CA ALA A 86 -35.19 -20.07 2.46
C ALA A 86 -35.04 -21.52 1.97
N ARG A 87 -35.77 -21.90 0.92
CA ARG A 87 -35.66 -23.23 0.29
C ARG A 87 -34.29 -23.43 -0.35
N VAL A 88 -33.79 -22.45 -1.09
CA VAL A 88 -32.46 -22.47 -1.71
C VAL A 88 -31.37 -22.61 -0.64
N GLU A 89 -31.46 -21.85 0.46
CA GLU A 89 -30.52 -21.96 1.58
C GLU A 89 -30.58 -23.32 2.28
N ARG A 90 -31.77 -23.90 2.46
CA ARG A 90 -31.91 -25.24 3.04
C ARG A 90 -31.26 -26.31 2.17
N ILE A 91 -31.43 -26.23 0.85
CA ILE A 91 -30.78 -27.14 -0.10
C ILE A 91 -29.26 -26.95 -0.04
N ARG A 92 -28.77 -25.71 0.00
CA ARG A 92 -27.34 -25.38 0.12
C ARG A 92 -26.74 -25.97 1.40
N ARG A 93 -27.40 -25.81 2.55
CA ARG A 93 -26.98 -26.38 3.84
C ARG A 93 -26.96 -27.91 3.82
N SER A 94 -28.00 -28.55 3.29
CA SER A 94 -28.04 -30.01 3.20
C SER A 94 -26.91 -30.56 2.32
N ARG A 95 -26.57 -29.88 1.22
CA ARG A 95 -25.40 -30.23 0.39
C ARG A 95 -24.10 -30.07 1.16
N LEU A 96 -23.94 -28.96 1.88
CA LEU A 96 -22.75 -28.72 2.72
C LEU A 96 -22.59 -29.82 3.78
N GLU A 97 -23.66 -30.20 4.47
CA GLU A 97 -23.63 -31.29 5.47
C GLU A 97 -23.27 -32.64 4.87
N LYS A 98 -23.71 -32.95 3.65
CA LYS A 98 -23.29 -34.15 2.92
C LYS A 98 -21.80 -34.10 2.58
N SER A 99 -21.30 -32.95 2.11
CA SER A 99 -19.87 -32.78 1.85
C SER A 99 -19.03 -32.90 3.13
N LEU A 100 -19.51 -32.39 4.26
CA LEU A 100 -18.85 -32.53 5.56
C LEU A 100 -18.78 -33.98 6.05
N ARG A 101 -19.76 -34.82 5.70
CA ARG A 101 -19.67 -36.27 5.93
C ARG A 101 -18.54 -36.88 5.11
N GLY A 102 -18.44 -36.54 3.82
CA GLY A 102 -17.31 -37.01 3.00
C GLY A 102 -15.93 -36.61 3.54
N VAL A 103 -15.81 -35.41 4.15
CA VAL A 103 -14.56 -35.01 4.83
C VAL A 103 -14.29 -35.87 6.07
N ARG A 104 -15.32 -36.32 6.79
CA ARG A 104 -15.17 -37.24 7.91
C ARG A 104 -14.73 -38.62 7.45
N ASP A 105 -15.34 -39.14 6.39
CA ASP A 105 -14.95 -40.42 5.78
C ASP A 105 -13.47 -40.38 5.35
N LEU A 106 -13.02 -39.22 4.84
CA LEU A 106 -11.62 -38.99 4.51
C LEU A 106 -10.70 -39.05 5.75
N TRP A 107 -11.14 -38.55 6.92
CA TRP A 107 -10.39 -38.71 8.17
C TRP A 107 -10.33 -40.16 8.64
N GLU A 108 -11.41 -40.92 8.50
CA GLU A 108 -11.45 -42.34 8.84
C GLU A 108 -10.49 -43.16 7.96
N SER A 109 -10.24 -42.71 6.73
CA SER A 109 -9.23 -43.30 5.85
C SER A 109 -7.77 -42.98 6.23
N GLY A 110 -7.54 -42.18 7.27
CA GLY A 110 -6.20 -41.77 7.73
C GLY A 110 -5.57 -40.64 6.93
N ILE A 111 -6.28 -40.05 5.96
CA ILE A 111 -5.79 -38.90 5.19
C ILE A 111 -6.07 -37.62 5.98
N SER A 112 -5.02 -36.88 6.31
CA SER A 112 -5.19 -35.59 6.99
C SER A 112 -5.84 -34.56 6.07
N LEU A 113 -6.66 -33.66 6.63
CA LEU A 113 -7.24 -32.54 5.86
C LEU A 113 -6.15 -31.69 5.20
N GLY A 114 -5.00 -31.52 5.87
CA GLY A 114 -3.85 -30.80 5.33
C GLY A 114 -3.32 -31.46 4.05
N THR A 115 -3.09 -32.77 4.08
CA THR A 115 -2.63 -33.55 2.92
C THR A 115 -3.63 -33.47 1.76
N PHE A 116 -4.92 -33.58 2.07
CA PHE A 116 -5.99 -33.46 1.09
C PHE A 116 -6.00 -32.07 0.43
N LEU A 117 -5.93 -31.00 1.23
CA LEU A 117 -5.86 -29.63 0.72
C LEU A 117 -4.58 -29.37 -0.08
N THR A 118 -3.43 -29.90 0.36
CA THR A 118 -2.19 -29.80 -0.41
C THR A 118 -2.34 -30.47 -1.78
N CYS A 119 -2.90 -31.67 -1.84
CA CYS A 119 -3.18 -32.36 -3.11
C CYS A 119 -4.10 -31.54 -4.02
N ILE A 120 -5.18 -30.97 -3.47
CA ILE A 120 -6.12 -30.15 -4.26
C ILE A 120 -5.49 -28.85 -4.74
N LEU A 121 -4.66 -28.21 -3.91
CA LEU A 121 -4.13 -26.87 -4.18
C LEU A 121 -2.79 -26.88 -4.91
N ASP A 122 -2.06 -28.00 -4.93
CA ASP A 122 -0.75 -28.12 -5.56
C ASP A 122 -0.85 -27.96 -7.09
N PRO A 123 -0.20 -26.92 -7.67
CA PRO A 123 -0.26 -26.68 -9.11
C PRO A 123 0.45 -27.76 -9.94
N GLU A 124 1.33 -28.56 -9.34
CA GLU A 124 2.15 -29.57 -10.03
C GLU A 124 1.47 -30.95 -10.07
N THR A 125 0.35 -31.14 -9.36
CA THR A 125 -0.41 -32.40 -9.41
C THR A 125 -0.86 -32.66 -10.84
N LYS A 126 -0.39 -33.78 -11.40
CA LYS A 126 -0.72 -34.24 -12.75
C LYS A 126 -2.11 -34.85 -12.76
N ASP A 127 -3.12 -34.02 -12.56
CA ASP A 127 -4.50 -34.46 -12.71
C ASP A 127 -4.96 -34.28 -14.15
N ASP A 128 -5.83 -35.18 -14.59
CA ASP A 128 -6.64 -35.02 -15.81
C ASP A 128 -7.29 -33.64 -15.78
N GLY A 129 -7.19 -32.89 -16.89
CA GLY A 129 -7.33 -31.42 -16.94
C GLY A 129 -8.58 -30.78 -16.31
N ASP A 130 -9.59 -31.57 -15.97
CA ASP A 130 -10.80 -31.17 -15.24
C ASP A 130 -10.51 -30.60 -13.85
N PHE A 131 -9.55 -31.13 -13.09
CA PHE A 131 -9.27 -30.66 -11.73
C PHE A 131 -8.71 -29.24 -11.70
N LYS A 132 -7.82 -28.90 -12.64
CA LYS A 132 -7.26 -27.56 -12.75
C LYS A 132 -8.35 -26.52 -13.05
N ALA A 133 -9.25 -26.83 -13.98
CA ALA A 133 -10.35 -25.94 -14.36
C ALA A 133 -11.35 -25.77 -13.20
N ARG A 134 -11.68 -26.85 -12.49
CA ARG A 134 -12.55 -26.81 -11.31
C ARG A 134 -11.93 -26.03 -10.16
N ARG A 135 -10.65 -26.24 -9.86
CA ARG A 135 -9.92 -25.50 -8.82
C ARG A 135 -9.97 -23.99 -9.07
N PHE A 136 -9.69 -23.57 -10.31
CA PHE A 136 -9.79 -22.17 -10.69
C PHE A 136 -11.21 -21.63 -10.53
N ARG A 137 -12.21 -22.35 -11.05
CA ARG A 137 -13.61 -21.92 -11.02
C ARG A 137 -14.19 -21.83 -9.60
N GLU A 138 -13.91 -22.82 -8.75
CA GLU A 138 -14.56 -22.95 -7.44
C GLU A 138 -13.80 -22.18 -6.35
N ILE A 139 -12.47 -22.12 -6.40
CA ILE A 139 -11.65 -21.50 -5.34
C ILE A 139 -11.15 -20.12 -5.75
N PHE A 140 -10.68 -19.97 -6.98
CA PHE A 140 -9.98 -18.75 -7.43
C PHE A 140 -10.87 -17.75 -8.18
N SER A 141 -12.05 -18.17 -8.67
CA SER A 141 -12.98 -17.28 -9.37
C SER A 141 -13.62 -16.28 -8.41
N ASP A 142 -13.92 -16.72 -7.19
CA ASP A 142 -14.44 -15.86 -6.13
C ASP A 142 -13.30 -15.37 -5.23
N ARG A 143 -12.89 -14.11 -5.42
CA ARG A 143 -11.85 -13.49 -4.60
C ARG A 143 -12.22 -13.46 -3.11
N SER A 144 -13.51 -13.36 -2.81
CA SER A 144 -13.97 -13.28 -1.42
C SER A 144 -13.77 -14.59 -0.66
N ALA A 145 -13.80 -15.74 -1.35
CA ALA A 145 -13.58 -17.03 -0.74
C ALA A 145 -12.14 -17.17 -0.20
N ILE A 146 -11.14 -16.74 -0.97
CA ILE A 146 -9.73 -16.75 -0.54
C ILE A 146 -9.53 -15.81 0.64
N ASP A 147 -10.07 -14.59 0.55
CA ASP A 147 -9.97 -13.60 1.62
C ASP A 147 -10.62 -14.11 2.92
N GLN A 148 -11.74 -14.83 2.81
CA GLN A 148 -12.39 -15.47 3.96
C GLN A 148 -11.55 -16.61 4.53
N ILE A 149 -11.00 -17.50 3.70
CA ILE A 149 -10.16 -18.61 4.14
C ILE A 149 -8.92 -18.09 4.87
N LEU A 150 -8.19 -17.15 4.26
CA LEU A 150 -7.03 -16.50 4.88
C LEU A 150 -7.43 -15.69 6.12
N GLY A 151 -8.60 -15.06 6.08
CA GLY A 151 -9.20 -14.36 7.22
C GLY A 151 -9.44 -15.29 8.40
N PHE A 152 -9.95 -16.50 8.17
CA PHE A 152 -10.13 -17.50 9.23
C PHE A 152 -8.79 -17.91 9.85
N TRP A 153 -7.73 -18.06 9.05
CA TRP A 153 -6.40 -18.41 9.58
C TRP A 153 -5.73 -17.27 10.36
N THR A 154 -6.07 -16.02 10.06
CA THR A 154 -5.48 -14.83 10.71
C THR A 154 -6.35 -14.25 11.84
N THR A 155 -7.61 -14.68 11.97
CA THR A 155 -8.55 -14.13 12.97
C THR A 155 -8.13 -14.47 14.40
N ALA A 156 -7.90 -13.43 15.21
CA ALA A 156 -7.34 -13.56 16.55
C ALA A 156 -8.24 -14.25 17.59
N SER A 157 -9.56 -14.29 17.39
CA SER A 157 -10.50 -14.80 18.39
C SER A 157 -10.72 -16.31 18.33
N LYS A 158 -10.50 -16.96 17.18
CA LYS A 158 -10.89 -18.36 16.94
C LYS A 158 -9.71 -19.29 16.65
N THR A 159 -8.62 -18.75 16.11
CA THR A 159 -7.50 -19.58 15.63
C THR A 159 -6.37 -19.62 16.66
N PRO A 160 -5.78 -20.81 16.96
CA PRO A 160 -4.67 -20.93 17.90
C PRO A 160 -3.49 -20.03 17.54
N LYS A 161 -2.83 -19.44 18.55
CA LYS A 161 -1.72 -18.49 18.34
C LYS A 161 -0.59 -19.07 17.49
N GLN A 162 -0.21 -20.33 17.71
CA GLN A 162 0.86 -20.99 16.95
C GLN A 162 0.58 -21.03 15.44
N VAL A 163 -0.68 -21.29 15.06
CA VAL A 163 -1.10 -21.31 13.65
C VAL A 163 -1.02 -19.91 13.05
N ARG A 164 -1.49 -18.90 13.79
CA ARG A 164 -1.41 -17.50 13.34
C ARG A 164 0.03 -17.04 13.16
N ASP A 165 0.89 -17.30 14.14
CA ASP A 165 2.31 -16.93 14.09
C ASP A 165 3.01 -17.60 12.89
N HIS A 166 2.65 -18.86 12.58
CA HIS A 166 3.17 -19.56 11.40
C HIS A 166 2.69 -18.94 10.08
N VAL A 167 1.40 -18.64 9.98
CA VAL A 167 0.81 -18.01 8.78
C VAL A 167 1.37 -16.60 8.58
N ASP A 168 1.47 -15.80 9.63
CA ASP A 168 2.05 -14.45 9.59
C ASP A 168 3.51 -14.49 9.15
N ALA A 169 4.32 -15.40 9.72
CA ALA A 169 5.71 -15.59 9.32
C ALA A 169 5.84 -15.98 7.84
N TRP A 170 4.98 -16.89 7.36
CA TRP A 170 4.94 -17.27 5.95
C TRP A 170 4.54 -16.10 5.04
N MET A 171 3.52 -15.31 5.41
CA MET A 171 3.08 -14.15 4.66
C MET A 171 4.18 -13.08 4.58
N VAL A 172 4.84 -12.78 5.70
CA VAL A 172 5.97 -11.83 5.74
C VAL A 172 7.11 -12.32 4.84
N SER A 173 7.45 -13.61 4.89
CA SER A 173 8.46 -14.21 4.02
C SER A 173 8.06 -14.13 2.53
N HIS A 174 6.79 -14.37 2.20
CA HIS A 174 6.28 -14.24 0.85
C HIS A 174 6.38 -12.80 0.33
N VAL A 175 5.87 -11.82 1.09
CA VAL A 175 5.95 -10.39 0.75
C VAL A 175 7.40 -9.93 0.60
N SER A 176 8.30 -10.39 1.48
CA SER A 176 9.73 -10.07 1.40
C SER A 176 10.37 -10.57 0.10
N ARG A 177 10.02 -11.79 -0.35
CA ARG A 177 10.49 -12.32 -1.64
C ARG A 177 9.98 -11.49 -2.82
N LEU A 178 8.72 -11.05 -2.79
CA LEU A 178 8.17 -10.18 -3.82
C LEU A 178 8.88 -8.82 -3.86
N ALA A 179 9.06 -8.18 -2.70
CA ALA A 179 9.78 -6.90 -2.59
C ALA A 179 11.23 -7.03 -3.09
N ASN A 180 11.93 -8.14 -2.80
CA ASN A 180 13.28 -8.38 -3.32
C ASN A 180 13.31 -8.55 -4.86
N ARG A 181 12.30 -9.21 -5.44
CA ARG A 181 12.15 -9.33 -6.91
C ARG A 181 11.92 -7.97 -7.55
N GLU A 182 11.05 -7.14 -6.97
CA GLU A 182 10.81 -5.76 -7.41
C GLU A 182 12.10 -4.92 -7.36
N ALA A 183 12.84 -4.99 -6.25
CA ALA A 183 14.11 -4.28 -6.09
C ALA A 183 15.17 -4.72 -7.12
N THR A 184 15.26 -6.02 -7.36
CA THR A 184 16.16 -6.60 -8.38
C THR A 184 15.77 -6.13 -9.78
N LYS A 185 14.46 -6.09 -10.09
CA LYS A 185 13.94 -5.59 -11.36
C LYS A 185 14.30 -4.12 -11.56
N ILE A 186 14.03 -3.26 -10.59
CA ILE A 186 14.40 -1.82 -10.66
C ILE A 186 15.91 -1.64 -10.87
N THR A 187 16.72 -2.41 -10.14
CA THR A 187 18.18 -2.36 -10.27
C THR A 187 18.62 -2.77 -11.67
N LYS A 188 18.00 -3.81 -12.25
CA LYS A 188 18.28 -4.28 -13.62
C LYS A 188 17.87 -3.26 -14.68
N ASP A 189 16.70 -2.63 -14.51
CA ASP A 189 16.19 -1.60 -15.42
C ASP A 189 17.08 -0.35 -15.43
N GLY A 190 17.78 -0.09 -14.32
CA GLY A 190 18.89 0.86 -14.27
C GLY A 190 18.48 2.34 -14.21
N TRP A 191 17.20 2.67 -14.18
CA TRP A 191 16.74 4.07 -14.13
C TRP A 191 16.99 4.76 -12.79
N MET A 192 17.23 3.99 -11.71
CA MET A 192 17.71 4.49 -10.41
C MET A 192 19.24 4.62 -10.35
N ARG A 193 19.94 4.22 -11.42
CA ARG A 193 21.38 4.38 -11.49
C ARG A 193 21.72 5.80 -11.85
N THR A 194 22.69 6.35 -11.14
CA THR A 194 23.26 7.63 -11.53
C THR A 194 23.92 7.47 -12.91
N PRO A 195 23.70 8.36 -13.89
CA PRO A 195 24.37 8.26 -15.19
C PRO A 195 25.88 8.42 -15.04
N THR A 196 26.68 7.84 -15.94
CA THR A 196 28.15 7.96 -15.93
C THR A 196 28.62 9.41 -15.99
N GLN A 197 27.86 10.27 -16.67
CA GLN A 197 28.08 11.72 -16.69
C GLN A 197 26.84 12.41 -16.14
N VAL A 198 27.03 13.17 -15.07
CA VAL A 198 25.97 14.00 -14.49
C VAL A 198 25.99 15.34 -15.23
N THR A 199 24.96 15.58 -16.04
CA THR A 199 24.78 16.82 -16.80
C THR A 199 24.07 17.88 -15.98
N LYS A 200 24.34 19.17 -16.27
CA LYS A 200 23.67 20.31 -15.63
C LYS A 200 22.15 20.23 -15.75
N GLN A 201 21.68 19.96 -16.96
CA GLN A 201 20.26 19.82 -17.23
C GLN A 201 19.66 18.65 -16.46
N GLY A 202 20.38 17.53 -16.32
CA GLY A 202 19.91 16.38 -15.54
C GLY A 202 19.75 16.67 -14.05
N VAL A 203 20.63 17.48 -13.46
CA VAL A 203 20.51 17.93 -12.06
C VAL A 203 19.33 18.90 -11.91
N LEU A 204 19.20 19.89 -12.80
CA LEU A 204 18.13 20.88 -12.74
C LEU A 204 16.74 20.31 -13.06
N ALA A 205 16.67 19.30 -13.92
CA ALA A 205 15.43 18.61 -14.29
C ALA A 205 15.03 17.51 -13.28
N PHE A 206 15.90 17.17 -12.33
CA PHE A 206 15.60 16.15 -11.34
C PHE A 206 14.46 16.61 -10.42
N ARG A 207 13.37 15.86 -10.41
CA ARG A 207 12.22 16.09 -9.52
C ARG A 207 11.90 14.81 -8.78
N LEU A 208 11.84 14.86 -7.46
CA LEU A 208 11.51 13.69 -6.65
C LEU A 208 10.06 13.22 -6.94
N ASP A 209 9.16 14.17 -7.16
CA ASP A 209 7.73 13.92 -7.45
C ASP A 209 7.51 13.01 -8.66
N SER A 210 8.39 13.09 -9.67
CA SER A 210 8.24 12.29 -10.89
C SER A 210 8.61 10.82 -10.70
N LEU A 211 9.33 10.48 -9.63
CA LEU A 211 9.72 9.10 -9.31
C LEU A 211 8.61 8.34 -8.61
N GLN A 212 7.71 9.02 -7.89
CA GLN A 212 6.62 8.39 -7.16
C GLN A 212 5.74 7.49 -8.04
N PRO A 213 5.18 7.95 -9.19
CA PRO A 213 4.37 7.08 -10.04
C PRO A 213 5.20 5.93 -10.64
N ARG A 214 6.51 6.14 -10.86
CA ARG A 214 7.42 5.08 -11.34
C ARG A 214 7.63 4.01 -10.29
N PHE A 215 7.78 4.36 -9.01
CA PHE A 215 7.86 3.39 -7.92
C PHE A 215 6.56 2.63 -7.72
N ALA A 216 5.41 3.31 -7.79
CA ALA A 216 4.12 2.66 -7.68
C ALA A 216 3.91 1.61 -8.79
N ALA A 217 4.42 1.86 -10.01
CA ALA A 217 4.35 0.93 -11.12
C ALA A 217 5.42 -0.19 -11.06
N ALA A 218 6.66 0.15 -10.68
CA ALA A 218 7.78 -0.78 -10.72
C ALA A 218 7.90 -1.69 -9.48
N ALA A 219 7.47 -1.20 -8.31
CA ALA A 219 7.50 -1.91 -7.04
C ALA A 219 6.17 -1.77 -6.28
N PRO A 220 5.05 -2.26 -6.83
CA PRO A 220 3.74 -2.10 -6.22
C PRO A 220 3.64 -2.69 -4.80
N VAL A 221 4.25 -3.85 -4.54
CA VAL A 221 4.18 -4.50 -3.22
C VAL A 221 4.93 -3.67 -2.19
N MET A 222 6.19 -3.34 -2.45
CA MET A 222 6.98 -2.51 -1.52
C MET A 222 6.35 -1.13 -1.33
N TYR A 223 5.84 -0.52 -2.40
CA TYR A 223 5.15 0.77 -2.32
C TYR A 223 3.93 0.72 -1.39
N GLN A 224 3.10 -0.33 -1.49
CA GLN A 224 1.95 -0.54 -0.61
C GLN A 224 2.37 -0.75 0.85
N VAL A 225 3.44 -1.52 1.09
CA VAL A 225 3.98 -1.72 2.45
C VAL A 225 4.38 -0.38 3.06
N VAL A 226 5.25 0.40 2.40
CA VAL A 226 5.71 1.69 2.93
C VAL A 226 4.54 2.69 3.04
N LEU A 227 3.58 2.68 2.11
CA LEU A 227 2.38 3.50 2.16
C LEU A 227 1.51 3.19 3.39
N SER A 228 1.33 1.91 3.71
CA SER A 228 0.57 1.46 4.88
C SER A 228 1.23 1.90 6.19
N PHE A 229 2.57 1.87 6.26
CA PHE A 229 3.33 2.41 7.39
C PHE A 229 3.18 3.94 7.52
N ALA A 230 3.18 4.67 6.41
CA ALA A 230 3.11 6.13 6.40
C ALA A 230 1.67 6.69 6.54
N THR A 231 0.64 5.83 6.50
CA THR A 231 -0.77 6.28 6.43
C THR A 231 -1.62 5.71 7.56
N ALA A 232 -1.99 6.58 8.50
CA ALA A 232 -2.99 6.26 9.50
C ALA A 232 -4.41 6.16 8.88
N ARG A 233 -5.26 5.28 9.43
CA ARG A 233 -6.66 5.06 8.97
C ARG A 233 -7.47 6.35 8.84
N ARG A 234 -7.31 7.30 9.78
CA ARG A 234 -8.00 8.61 9.74
C ARG A 234 -7.55 9.46 8.55
N GLN A 235 -6.26 9.47 8.25
CA GLN A 235 -5.69 10.25 7.16
C GLN A 235 -6.09 9.70 5.78
N ALA A 236 -6.36 8.40 5.67
CA ALA A 236 -6.87 7.80 4.44
C ALA A 236 -8.24 8.35 4.04
N LYS A 237 -9.10 8.67 5.02
CA LYS A 237 -10.47 9.18 4.77
C LYS A 237 -10.52 10.68 4.47
N SER A 238 -9.74 11.50 5.18
CA SER A 238 -9.91 12.97 5.18
C SER A 238 -8.62 13.75 4.91
N GLY A 239 -7.62 13.13 4.27
CA GLY A 239 -6.33 13.78 3.99
C GLY A 239 -6.42 14.82 2.87
N SER A 240 -5.87 16.01 3.11
CA SER A 240 -5.73 17.06 2.09
C SER A 240 -4.74 16.67 0.99
N GLU A 241 -4.90 17.26 -0.20
CA GLU A 241 -4.04 16.94 -1.35
C GLU A 241 -2.56 17.28 -1.09
N LYS A 242 -2.27 18.41 -0.43
CA LYS A 242 -0.92 18.77 -0.01
C LYS A 242 -0.27 17.71 0.89
N LEU A 243 -1.05 17.10 1.79
CA LEU A 243 -0.56 16.03 2.65
C LEU A 243 -0.24 14.76 1.84
N ARG A 244 -1.05 14.44 0.82
CA ARG A 244 -0.80 13.30 -0.07
C ARG A 244 0.47 13.49 -0.88
N GLN A 245 0.69 14.68 -1.43
CA GLN A 245 1.93 15.02 -2.15
C GLN A 245 3.17 14.91 -1.23
N ARG A 246 3.09 15.48 -0.02
CA ARG A 246 4.16 15.35 0.98
C ARG A 246 4.46 13.89 1.32
N LYS A 247 3.43 13.05 1.46
CA LYS A 247 3.60 11.62 1.67
C LYS A 247 4.27 10.96 0.48
N GLY A 248 3.85 11.26 -0.74
CA GLY A 248 4.49 10.76 -1.96
C GLY A 248 6.00 11.00 -1.98
N MET A 249 6.45 12.20 -1.59
CA MET A 249 7.88 12.51 -1.46
C MET A 249 8.58 11.66 -0.38
N VAL A 250 7.97 11.51 0.80
CA VAL A 250 8.52 10.69 1.91
C VAL A 250 8.64 9.22 1.49
N LEU A 251 7.62 8.67 0.84
CA LEU A 251 7.63 7.30 0.33
C LEU A 251 8.72 7.10 -0.72
N THR A 252 8.82 8.04 -1.67
CA THR A 252 9.84 8.02 -2.72
C THR A 252 11.24 8.06 -2.13
N GLN A 253 11.48 8.93 -1.15
CA GLN A 253 12.77 9.02 -0.46
C GLN A 253 13.09 7.72 0.30
N ALA A 254 12.12 7.17 1.06
CA ALA A 254 12.31 5.94 1.82
C ALA A 254 12.63 4.73 0.91
N ILE A 255 11.85 4.53 -0.16
CA ILE A 255 12.08 3.45 -1.12
C ILE A 255 13.43 3.62 -1.83
N SER A 256 13.80 4.86 -2.19
CA SER A 256 15.10 5.15 -2.81
C SER A 256 16.28 4.84 -1.89
N SER A 257 16.16 5.16 -0.59
CA SER A 257 17.18 4.80 0.41
C SER A 257 17.29 3.29 0.59
N LEU A 258 16.17 2.56 0.67
CA LEU A 258 16.18 1.10 0.76
C LEU A 258 16.80 0.45 -0.49
N LEU A 259 16.50 0.96 -1.68
CA LEU A 259 17.06 0.46 -2.94
C LEU A 259 18.56 0.71 -3.07
N ARG A 260 19.06 1.80 -2.49
CA ARG A 260 20.49 2.10 -2.43
C ARG A 260 21.23 1.10 -1.54
N GLU A 261 20.63 0.70 -0.42
CA GLU A 261 21.22 -0.33 0.45
C GLU A 261 21.12 -1.73 -0.18
N HIS A 262 20.06 -1.99 -0.94
CA HIS A 262 19.94 -3.22 -1.75
C HIS A 262 21.03 -3.28 -2.83
N SER A 263 21.30 -2.17 -3.53
CA SER A 263 22.38 -2.06 -4.51
C SER A 263 22.95 -0.65 -4.56
N ARG A 264 24.28 -0.54 -4.42
CA ARG A 264 25.02 0.73 -4.49
C ARG A 264 24.83 1.47 -5.81
N ASP A 265 24.53 0.73 -6.87
CA ASP A 265 24.28 1.30 -8.20
C ASP A 265 23.04 2.20 -8.20
N ASN A 266 22.04 1.93 -7.34
CA ASN A 266 20.80 2.71 -7.20
C ASN A 266 21.01 4.03 -6.43
N SER A 267 22.03 4.78 -6.83
CA SER A 267 22.53 5.96 -6.14
C SER A 267 21.96 7.27 -6.69
N LEU A 268 21.01 7.27 -7.64
CA LEU A 268 20.55 8.48 -8.33
C LEU A 268 20.07 9.54 -7.33
N VAL A 269 19.09 9.22 -6.50
CA VAL A 269 18.48 10.18 -5.56
C VAL A 269 19.51 10.68 -4.53
N ALA A 270 20.31 9.78 -3.97
CA ALA A 270 21.36 10.16 -3.03
C ALA A 270 22.46 11.04 -3.66
N THR A 271 22.78 10.81 -4.94
CA THR A 271 23.74 11.63 -5.69
C THR A 271 23.16 13.02 -5.96
N GLN A 272 21.90 13.11 -6.38
CA GLN A 272 21.23 14.38 -6.64
C GLN A 272 21.09 15.21 -5.35
N ASN A 273 20.66 14.59 -4.24
CA ASN A 273 20.59 15.26 -2.94
C ASN A 273 21.98 15.76 -2.49
N GLY A 274 23.03 14.96 -2.69
CA GLY A 274 24.40 15.35 -2.36
C GLY A 274 24.90 16.52 -3.20
N LEU A 275 24.64 16.51 -4.50
CA LEU A 275 24.98 17.61 -5.41
C LEU A 275 24.23 18.89 -5.05
N TYR A 276 22.95 18.80 -4.69
CA TYR A 276 22.16 19.94 -4.26
C TYR A 276 22.73 20.56 -2.98
N LEU A 277 23.02 19.74 -1.96
CA LEU A 277 23.65 20.19 -0.71
C LEU A 277 25.01 20.85 -0.97
N TYR A 278 25.83 20.23 -1.82
CA TYR A 278 27.14 20.77 -2.18
C TYR A 278 27.01 22.13 -2.91
N ALA A 279 26.10 22.24 -3.88
CA ALA A 279 25.87 23.48 -4.61
C ALA A 279 25.27 24.60 -3.74
N ALA A 280 24.50 24.24 -2.70
CA ALA A 280 23.94 25.17 -1.73
C ALA A 280 24.95 25.63 -0.66
N GLY A 281 26.23 25.21 -0.74
CA GLY A 281 27.26 25.59 0.24
C GLY A 281 27.13 24.85 1.59
N ALA A 282 26.49 23.67 1.61
CA ALA A 282 26.42 22.89 2.85
C ALA A 282 27.84 22.48 3.31
N LYS A 283 28.13 22.67 4.60
CA LYS A 283 29.41 22.28 5.19
C LYS A 283 29.67 20.78 5.01
N ARG A 284 30.94 20.40 4.85
CA ARG A 284 31.37 18.98 4.71
C ARG A 284 30.85 18.08 5.84
N GLN A 285 30.77 18.61 7.06
CA GLN A 285 30.23 17.90 8.22
C GLN A 285 28.73 17.59 8.05
N THR A 286 27.93 18.53 7.57
CA THR A 286 26.49 18.32 7.29
C THR A 286 26.28 17.23 6.25
N ILE A 287 27.07 17.25 5.16
CA ILE A 287 27.03 16.20 4.13
C ILE A 287 27.46 14.85 4.70
N ALA A 288 28.46 14.82 5.58
CA ALA A 288 28.89 13.59 6.24
C ALA A 288 27.75 13.00 7.11
N VAL A 289 27.12 13.81 7.94
CA VAL A 289 25.98 13.40 8.80
C VAL A 289 24.82 12.89 7.94
N LEU A 290 24.41 13.62 6.90
CA LEU A 290 23.31 13.21 6.02
C LEU A 290 23.66 11.97 5.16
N SER A 291 24.94 11.79 4.83
CA SER A 291 25.40 10.56 4.16
C SER A 291 25.33 9.37 5.09
N HIS A 292 25.67 9.52 6.37
CA HIS A 292 25.51 8.46 7.37
C HIS A 292 24.05 8.11 7.61
N ALA A 293 23.15 9.09 7.53
CA ALA A 293 21.70 8.86 7.56
C ALA A 293 21.14 8.25 6.26
N GLY A 294 21.95 8.07 5.21
CA GLY A 294 21.52 7.49 3.93
C GLY A 294 20.78 8.45 2.99
N TRP A 295 20.72 9.75 3.32
CA TRP A 295 19.96 10.76 2.55
C TRP A 295 20.71 11.24 1.30
N CYS A 296 22.03 11.35 1.40
CA CYS A 296 22.89 11.76 0.30
C CYS A 296 24.11 10.83 0.17
N CYS A 297 24.89 11.01 -0.90
CA CYS A 297 26.20 10.38 -1.04
C CYS A 297 27.26 11.11 -0.20
N SER A 298 28.37 10.42 0.06
CA SER A 298 29.46 10.97 0.86
C SER A 298 30.17 12.10 0.12
N TYR A 299 30.67 13.09 0.86
CA TYR A 299 31.42 14.21 0.27
C TYR A 299 32.58 13.74 -0.62
N PRO A 300 33.43 12.76 -0.22
CA PRO A 300 34.48 12.25 -1.10
C PRO A 300 33.93 11.71 -2.42
N ARG A 301 32.75 11.07 -2.44
CA ARG A 301 32.14 10.58 -3.67
C ARG A 301 31.67 11.70 -4.60
N LEU A 302 31.32 12.86 -4.06
CA LEU A 302 30.95 14.05 -4.85
C LEU A 302 32.16 14.76 -5.47
N VAL A 303 33.25 14.89 -4.70
CA VAL A 303 34.43 15.67 -5.12
C VAL A 303 35.57 14.81 -5.67
N SER A 304 35.53 13.48 -5.49
CA SER A 304 36.61 12.60 -5.93
C SER A 304 36.78 12.75 -7.43
N LYS A 305 37.98 13.17 -7.83
CA LYS A 305 38.39 13.10 -9.21
C LYS A 305 38.37 11.63 -9.60
N SER A 306 37.52 11.29 -10.57
CA SER A 306 37.60 10.01 -11.26
C SER A 306 39.05 9.84 -11.71
N LYS A 307 39.78 8.94 -11.04
CA LYS A 307 41.08 8.48 -11.52
C LYS A 307 40.75 7.62 -12.73
N TYR A 308 40.48 8.27 -13.86
CA TYR A 308 40.47 7.57 -15.13
C TYR A 308 41.80 6.83 -15.18
N PRO A 309 41.80 5.50 -15.41
CA PRO A 309 43.00 4.87 -15.91
C PRO A 309 43.26 5.59 -17.23
N SER A 310 44.12 6.60 -17.17
CA SER A 310 44.75 7.15 -18.34
C SER A 310 45.32 5.94 -19.05
N LYS A 311 44.84 5.63 -20.26
CA LYS A 311 45.46 4.67 -21.17
C LYS A 311 46.86 5.18 -21.58
N LYS A 312 47.72 5.47 -20.61
CA LYS A 312 49.12 5.79 -20.80
C LYS A 312 49.87 4.47 -20.73
N GLY A 313 50.20 3.95 -21.91
CA GLY A 313 51.30 3.01 -22.08
C GLY A 313 50.91 1.56 -22.36
N ALA A 314 50.16 1.30 -23.44
CA ALA A 314 50.19 -0.01 -24.10
C ALA A 314 51.46 -0.16 -24.97
N ASN A 315 52.62 0.25 -24.47
CA ASN A 315 53.91 0.07 -25.15
C ASN A 315 55.06 -0.05 -24.13
N LYS A 316 55.39 -1.30 -23.80
CA LYS A 316 56.65 -1.86 -23.26
C LYS A 316 56.23 -3.25 -22.75
N GLY A 317 56.45 -4.31 -23.51
CA GLY A 317 57.77 -4.83 -23.84
C GLY A 317 57.95 -6.11 -23.02
N GLN A 318 57.99 -7.24 -23.73
CA GLN A 318 58.19 -8.58 -23.18
C GLN A 318 59.39 -8.65 -22.23
N ALA A 319 59.20 -9.24 -21.07
CA ALA A 319 60.24 -10.03 -20.41
C ALA A 319 59.55 -11.09 -19.54
N ALA A 320 59.72 -12.34 -19.96
CA ALA A 320 59.22 -13.52 -19.28
C ALA A 320 59.92 -13.71 -17.92
N SER A 321 59.13 -14.02 -16.90
CA SER A 321 59.59 -14.87 -15.80
C SER A 321 58.38 -15.57 -15.18
N PRO A 322 58.36 -16.91 -15.15
CA PRO A 322 57.37 -17.66 -14.42
C PRO A 322 57.88 -17.84 -12.99
N ASN A 323 57.13 -17.40 -11.98
CA ASN A 323 57.20 -18.08 -10.70
C ASN A 323 55.88 -18.01 -9.95
N LEU A 324 55.44 -19.22 -9.60
CA LEU A 324 54.27 -19.57 -8.82
C LEU A 324 54.42 -19.04 -7.39
N ALA A 325 53.48 -18.20 -6.97
CA ALA A 325 53.10 -18.10 -5.56
C ALA A 325 51.65 -17.66 -5.48
N ASN A 326 50.77 -18.65 -5.33
CA ASN A 326 49.36 -18.50 -4.99
C ASN A 326 49.25 -17.72 -3.66
N THR A 327 49.05 -16.41 -3.75
CA THR A 327 48.37 -15.66 -2.68
C THR A 327 47.03 -15.25 -3.26
N GLN A 328 45.99 -16.00 -2.92
CA GLN A 328 44.60 -15.58 -3.11
C GLN A 328 44.37 -14.31 -2.30
N LYS A 329 44.71 -13.16 -2.89
CA LYS A 329 44.16 -11.89 -2.45
C LYS A 329 42.71 -11.92 -2.88
N ASP A 330 41.81 -11.92 -1.90
CA ASP A 330 40.40 -11.59 -2.07
C ASP A 330 40.28 -10.34 -2.94
N HIS A 331 40.04 -10.56 -4.23
CA HIS A 331 39.61 -9.53 -5.15
C HIS A 331 38.19 -9.16 -4.77
N ARG A 332 38.05 -8.37 -3.71
CA ARG A 332 36.89 -7.53 -3.50
C ARG A 332 36.73 -6.75 -4.82
N PRO A 333 35.63 -6.91 -5.58
CA PRO A 333 35.47 -6.19 -6.82
C PRO A 333 35.52 -4.71 -6.46
N GLU A 334 36.61 -4.04 -6.83
CA GLU A 334 36.68 -2.59 -6.80
C GLU A 334 35.51 -2.10 -7.63
N SER A 335 34.49 -1.59 -6.93
CA SER A 335 33.29 -1.07 -7.56
C SER A 335 33.74 -0.09 -8.63
N LYS A 336 33.33 -0.34 -9.89
CA LYS A 336 33.50 0.55 -11.04
C LYS A 336 32.72 1.87 -10.87
N GLU A 337 32.52 2.34 -9.64
CA GLU A 337 31.74 3.53 -9.28
C GLU A 337 32.59 4.81 -9.20
N SER A 338 33.90 4.73 -9.41
CA SER A 338 34.81 5.91 -9.39
C SER A 338 34.71 6.82 -10.61
N TYR A 339 33.70 6.66 -11.48
CA TYR A 339 33.64 7.31 -12.79
C TYR A 339 32.58 8.40 -12.88
N ARG A 340 32.74 9.56 -12.22
CA ARG A 340 31.83 10.69 -12.48
C ARG A 340 32.54 12.04 -12.36
N ARG A 341 32.97 12.59 -13.50
CA ARG A 341 33.10 14.05 -13.65
C ARG A 341 31.70 14.60 -13.92
N SER A 342 31.20 15.50 -13.09
CA SER A 342 30.08 16.35 -13.51
C SER A 342 30.63 17.41 -14.46
N GLN A 343 29.90 17.71 -15.53
CA GLN A 343 30.29 18.75 -16.50
C GLN A 343 30.56 20.10 -15.81
N HIS A 344 29.88 20.35 -14.69
CA HIS A 344 30.10 21.49 -13.81
C HIS A 344 31.53 21.67 -13.29
N GLN A 345 32.24 20.59 -12.96
CA GLN A 345 33.64 20.72 -12.53
C GLN A 345 34.56 21.12 -13.70
N GLN A 346 34.23 20.69 -14.92
CA GLN A 346 34.95 21.10 -16.12
C GLN A 346 34.61 22.55 -16.48
N ASP A 347 33.35 22.96 -16.37
CA ASP A 347 32.91 24.33 -16.62
C ASP A 347 33.51 25.29 -15.59
N ALA A 348 33.51 24.92 -14.30
CA ALA A 348 34.18 25.70 -13.24
C ALA A 348 35.69 25.80 -13.46
N GLN A 349 36.35 24.74 -13.96
CA GLN A 349 37.77 24.79 -14.33
C GLN A 349 38.03 25.67 -15.55
N THR A 350 37.14 25.63 -16.55
CA THR A 350 37.23 26.47 -17.76
C THR A 350 37.02 27.94 -17.41
N LEU A 351 36.01 28.23 -16.58
CA LEU A 351 35.78 29.56 -16.02
C LEU A 351 36.97 30.00 -15.16
N ALA A 352 37.54 29.08 -14.37
CA ALA A 352 38.70 29.39 -13.55
C ALA A 352 39.96 29.70 -14.34
N ALA A 353 40.19 28.95 -15.41
CA ALA A 353 41.26 29.17 -16.36
C ALA A 353 41.07 30.49 -17.14
N SER A 354 39.82 30.94 -17.33
CA SER A 354 39.51 32.17 -18.06
C SER A 354 39.90 33.47 -17.32
N ARG A 355 40.34 33.40 -16.05
CA ARG A 355 40.79 34.51 -15.19
C ARG A 355 39.84 35.72 -15.07
N ARG A 356 38.60 35.64 -15.58
CA ARG A 356 37.57 36.66 -15.39
C ARG A 356 36.80 36.37 -14.11
N TYR A 357 37.33 36.80 -12.98
CA TYR A 357 36.60 36.79 -11.71
C TYR A 357 36.27 38.21 -11.29
N SER A 358 34.99 38.57 -11.35
CA SER A 358 34.42 39.55 -10.43
C SER A 358 34.41 38.87 -9.06
N SER A 359 35.17 39.40 -8.10
CA SER A 359 35.09 38.95 -6.72
C SER A 359 33.69 39.26 -6.19
N THR A 360 32.89 38.23 -5.91
CA THR A 360 31.76 38.40 -5.01
C THR A 360 31.56 37.16 -4.16
N TYR A 361 31.90 37.34 -2.88
CA TYR A 361 31.45 36.67 -1.66
C TYR A 361 31.04 35.19 -1.73
N ASP A 362 31.85 34.35 -1.07
CA ASP A 362 31.39 33.09 -0.51
C ASP A 362 31.70 33.08 1.00
N ASN A 363 30.66 32.83 1.82
CA ASN A 363 30.71 32.77 3.29
C ASN A 363 31.34 31.46 3.80
N ILE A 364 32.33 30.94 3.08
CA ILE A 364 33.08 29.75 3.47
C ILE A 364 34.56 30.06 3.27
N ASN A 365 35.25 30.33 4.38
CA ASN A 365 36.69 30.29 4.57
C ASN A 365 37.44 29.47 3.50
N PHE A 366 37.91 30.15 2.47
CA PHE A 366 39.07 29.73 1.68
C PHE A 366 40.14 30.82 1.73
N THR A 367 40.51 31.20 2.94
CA THR A 367 41.84 31.72 3.22
C THR A 367 42.33 31.03 4.47
N ASP A 368 42.85 29.82 4.28
CA ASP A 368 44.18 29.59 4.80
C ASP A 368 44.84 28.42 4.07
N SER A 369 45.75 28.77 3.18
CA SER A 369 46.93 27.97 2.91
C SER A 369 47.75 27.87 4.19
N ILE A 370 47.27 27.15 5.19
CA ILE A 370 48.13 26.64 6.27
C ILE A 370 48.96 25.55 5.61
N ALA A 371 50.18 25.94 5.23
CA ALA A 371 51.27 25.01 5.11
C ALA A 371 51.31 24.17 6.39
N GLU A 372 51.06 22.86 6.27
CA GLU A 372 51.53 21.87 7.23
C GLU A 372 53.06 21.99 7.31
N ARG A 373 53.53 22.94 8.12
CA ARG A 373 54.93 23.15 8.43
C ARG A 373 55.04 23.16 9.96
N THR A 374 55.31 21.97 10.47
CA THR A 374 56.09 21.71 11.70
C THR A 374 55.45 22.13 13.03
N ILE A 375 55.21 21.16 13.93
CA ILE A 375 55.76 21.11 15.31
C ILE A 375 55.55 19.69 15.82
N GLY A 376 56.66 18.96 15.93
CA GLY A 376 56.70 17.58 16.40
C GLY A 376 58.13 17.15 16.70
N ARG A 377 58.92 18.01 17.36
CA ARG A 377 60.14 17.60 18.07
C ARG A 377 59.81 17.62 19.56
N LYS A 378 59.64 16.44 20.15
CA LYS A 378 59.86 16.27 21.59
C LYS A 378 61.30 15.79 21.78
N ALA A 379 62.03 16.56 22.57
CA ALA A 379 63.40 16.35 22.96
C ALA A 379 63.55 15.03 23.73
N ARG A 380 64.68 14.36 23.52
CA ARG A 380 65.24 13.42 24.49
C ARG A 380 65.73 14.23 25.69
N SER A 381 65.34 13.80 26.89
CA SER A 381 66.07 14.01 28.14
C SER A 381 66.29 12.65 28.75
#